data_AF-A0AAD6F6W1-F1
#
_entry.id   AF-A0AAD6F6W1-F1
#
_cell.length_a   1.000
_cell.length_b   1.000
_cell.length_c   1.000
_cell.angle_alpha   90.00
_cell.angle_beta   90.00
_cell.angle_gamma   90.00
#
_symmetry.space_group_name_H-M   'P 1'
#
loop_
_entity.id
_entity.type
_entity.pdbx_description
1 polymer ?
#
loop_
_entity_poly.entity_id
_entity_poly.type
_entity_poly.pdbx_seq_one_letter_code
_entity_poly.pdbx_strand_id
1 'polypeptide(L)'
;MFPAFGFGAQIPPDYKVSHDFAVNFNEENPECAGIQGVVEAYQACLPKLQLYGPTNIAPIIQKVANTASQEVHTKEAMQYFILLILTDGVITDMADTREAIVQASHLPMSVIIVGIGSADFSDMQMLDGDDGILRSPKGEPVLRDIVQFVPFRNFKHASPAALAKSVLAEVPNQVVDYYNSKGIKPKVPSQFQSSRQFGP
;
A
#
# COMPACT_ATOMS: atom_id res chain seq x y z
N MET A 1 7.68 6.32 12.65
CA MET A 1 8.46 5.41 11.80
C MET A 1 7.53 4.90 10.72
N PHE A 2 7.98 4.93 9.47
CA PHE A 2 7.24 4.41 8.32
C PHE A 2 8.17 3.50 7.51
N PRO A 3 7.80 2.24 7.24
CA PRO A 3 8.58 1.41 6.35
C PRO A 3 8.44 1.92 4.91
N ALA A 4 9.56 2.02 4.19
CA ALA A 4 9.59 2.51 2.81
C ALA A 4 10.24 1.47 1.89
N PHE A 5 9.53 1.10 0.83
CA PHE A 5 9.95 0.07 -0.12
C PHE A 5 9.95 0.59 -1.56
N GLY A 6 10.81 0.01 -2.37
CA GLY A 6 10.87 0.21 -3.82
C GLY A 6 10.59 -1.10 -4.56
N PHE A 7 10.22 -0.99 -5.82
CA PHE A 7 9.93 -2.13 -6.69
C PHE A 7 10.29 -1.80 -8.14
N GLY A 8 10.59 -2.82 -8.95
CA GLY A 8 10.89 -2.63 -10.37
C GLY A 8 12.25 -2.01 -10.64
N ALA A 9 13.26 -2.30 -9.82
CA ALA A 9 14.61 -1.78 -10.04
C ALA A 9 15.64 -2.88 -9.83
N GLN A 10 16.78 -2.76 -10.51
CA GLN A 10 17.97 -3.53 -10.19
C GLN A 10 18.74 -2.83 -9.06
N ILE A 11 18.98 -3.56 -7.98
CA ILE A 11 19.55 -3.02 -6.75
C ILE A 11 21.00 -3.50 -6.54
N PRO A 12 21.91 -2.68 -5.99
CA PRO A 12 23.23 -3.15 -5.61
C PRO A 12 23.15 -4.21 -4.49
N PRO A 13 24.17 -5.07 -4.33
CA PRO A 13 25.44 -5.07 -5.07
C PRO A 13 25.42 -5.90 -6.36
N ASP A 14 24.44 -6.79 -6.51
CA ASP A 14 24.39 -7.77 -7.62
C ASP A 14 23.52 -7.34 -8.80
N TYR A 15 22.81 -6.20 -8.68
CA TYR A 15 21.95 -5.62 -9.71
C TYR A 15 20.90 -6.62 -10.22
N LYS A 16 20.39 -7.45 -9.31
CA LYS A 16 19.19 -8.25 -9.58
C LYS A 16 17.94 -7.39 -9.47
N VAL A 17 16.98 -7.69 -10.33
CA VAL A 17 15.65 -7.05 -10.28
C VAL A 17 14.99 -7.42 -8.97
N SER A 18 14.57 -6.41 -8.23
CA SER A 18 13.77 -6.54 -7.01
C SER A 18 12.45 -5.81 -7.16
N HIS A 19 11.41 -6.37 -6.55
CA HIS A 19 10.05 -5.84 -6.56
C HIS A 19 9.54 -5.47 -5.16
N ASP A 20 10.41 -5.46 -4.15
CA ASP A 20 10.00 -5.18 -2.76
C ASP A 20 11.15 -4.78 -1.82
N PHE A 21 12.23 -4.18 -2.33
CA PHE A 21 13.42 -3.85 -1.52
C PHE A 21 13.21 -2.65 -0.59
N ALA A 22 13.92 -2.61 0.53
CA ALA A 22 13.94 -1.49 1.46
C ALA A 22 14.68 -0.28 0.83
N VAL A 23 14.03 0.88 0.78
CA VAL A 23 14.58 2.09 0.13
C VAL A 23 15.84 2.59 0.86
N ASN A 24 15.95 2.33 2.16
CA ASN A 24 17.13 2.64 2.96
C ASN A 24 18.27 1.59 2.83
N PHE A 25 18.10 0.55 1.99
CA PHE A 25 18.98 -0.61 1.84
C PHE A 25 19.23 -1.41 3.12
N ASN A 26 18.34 -1.31 4.10
CA ASN A 26 18.34 -2.13 5.31
C ASN A 26 17.09 -3.02 5.34
N GLU A 27 17.19 -4.23 4.80
CA GLU A 27 16.07 -5.19 4.78
C GLU A 27 15.64 -5.65 6.17
N GLU A 28 16.54 -5.63 7.15
CA GLU A 28 16.21 -5.98 8.54
C GLU A 28 15.39 -4.88 9.22
N ASN A 29 15.54 -3.63 8.77
CA ASN A 29 14.82 -2.48 9.30
C ASN A 29 14.51 -1.44 8.20
N PRO A 30 13.39 -1.60 7.47
CA PRO A 30 13.00 -0.68 6.40
C PRO A 30 12.43 0.66 6.90
N GLU A 31 12.42 0.88 8.21
CA GLU A 31 11.76 2.02 8.85
C GLU A 31 12.51 3.34 8.63
N CYS A 32 11.75 4.36 8.21
CA CYS A 32 12.19 5.73 8.04
C CYS A 32 11.59 6.64 9.14
N ALA A 33 12.38 7.63 9.58
CA ALA A 33 11.96 8.59 10.60
C ALA A 33 10.99 9.64 10.04
N GLY A 34 9.70 9.35 10.11
CA GLY A 34 8.66 10.26 9.61
C GLY A 34 8.66 10.38 8.08
N ILE A 35 7.84 11.28 7.55
CA ILE A 35 7.73 11.49 6.09
C ILE A 35 9.03 12.07 5.53
N GLN A 36 9.68 12.97 6.27
CA GLN A 36 10.96 13.54 5.86
C GLN A 36 12.04 12.46 5.67
N GLY A 37 12.12 11.48 6.59
CA GLY A 37 13.04 10.35 6.44
C GLY A 37 12.74 9.47 5.22
N VAL A 38 11.46 9.32 4.84
CA VAL A 38 11.08 8.60 3.62
C VAL A 38 11.60 9.34 2.37
N VAL A 39 11.43 10.66 2.32
CA VAL A 39 11.91 11.50 1.21
C VAL A 39 13.44 11.44 1.10
N GLU A 40 14.15 11.55 2.21
CA GLU A 40 15.62 11.46 2.26
C GLU A 40 16.11 10.08 1.81
N ALA A 41 15.49 9.00 2.29
CA ALA A 41 15.82 7.64 1.86
C ALA A 41 15.59 7.47 0.36
N TYR A 42 14.46 7.94 -0.17
CA TYR A 42 14.15 7.91 -1.60
C TYR A 42 15.21 8.65 -2.44
N GLN A 43 15.58 9.86 -2.05
CA GLN A 43 16.61 10.66 -2.74
C GLN A 43 18.00 10.02 -2.69
N ALA A 44 18.35 9.38 -1.57
CA ALA A 44 19.62 8.67 -1.42
C ALA A 44 19.64 7.32 -2.16
N CYS A 45 18.48 6.71 -2.36
CA CYS A 45 18.29 5.44 -3.04
C CYS A 45 18.44 5.58 -4.55
N LEU A 46 17.73 6.54 -5.14
CA LEU A 46 17.55 6.67 -6.59
C LEU A 46 18.87 6.65 -7.41
N PRO A 47 19.96 7.34 -7.02
CA PRO A 47 21.21 7.33 -7.79
C PRO A 47 21.95 5.98 -7.78
N LYS A 48 21.60 5.07 -6.87
CA LYS A 48 22.23 3.75 -6.73
C LYS A 48 21.48 2.66 -7.49
N LEU A 49 20.26 2.95 -7.94
CA LEU A 49 19.39 2.01 -8.65
C LEU A 49 19.66 2.06 -10.15
N GLN A 50 19.44 0.94 -10.82
CA GLN A 50 19.13 0.96 -12.25
C GLN A 50 17.61 0.75 -12.39
N LEU A 51 16.91 1.79 -12.80
CA LEU A 51 15.47 1.72 -13.07
C LEU A 51 15.22 0.65 -14.14
N TYR A 52 14.28 -0.24 -13.89
CA TYR A 52 14.05 -1.39 -14.74
C TYR A 52 12.54 -1.72 -14.80
N GLY A 53 12.20 -2.81 -15.47
CA GLY A 53 10.84 -3.35 -15.50
C GLY A 53 10.86 -4.85 -15.22
N PRO A 54 9.71 -5.48 -15.00
CA PRO A 54 8.38 -4.94 -15.24
C PRO A 54 7.78 -4.25 -13.99
N THR A 55 6.62 -3.62 -14.11
CA THR A 55 5.92 -2.97 -12.99
C THR A 55 5.05 -4.00 -12.27
N ASN A 56 5.70 -4.84 -11.46
CA ASN A 56 5.04 -5.85 -10.65
C ASN A 56 4.77 -5.33 -9.23
N ILE A 57 3.52 -5.34 -8.78
CA ILE A 57 3.13 -4.83 -7.45
C ILE A 57 2.60 -5.92 -6.51
N ALA A 58 2.33 -7.14 -7.00
CA ALA A 58 1.93 -8.24 -6.14
C ALA A 58 2.95 -8.51 -5.02
N PRO A 59 4.28 -8.48 -5.26
CA PRO A 59 5.27 -8.73 -4.20
C PRO A 59 5.16 -7.74 -3.03
N ILE A 60 4.96 -6.44 -3.30
CA ILE A 60 4.89 -5.45 -2.23
C ILE A 60 3.56 -5.54 -1.45
N ILE A 61 2.45 -5.86 -2.12
CA ILE A 61 1.17 -6.14 -1.45
C ILE A 61 1.32 -7.35 -0.51
N GLN A 62 1.93 -8.44 -1.00
CA GLN A 62 2.18 -9.65 -0.21
C GLN A 62 3.10 -9.38 0.99
N LYS A 63 4.16 -8.56 0.81
CA LYS A 63 5.07 -8.19 1.89
C LYS A 63 4.33 -7.52 3.04
N VAL A 64 3.50 -6.51 2.74
CA VAL A 64 2.70 -5.81 3.76
C VAL A 64 1.60 -6.70 4.33
N ALA A 65 0.96 -7.54 3.51
CA ALA A 65 -0.02 -8.52 3.96
C ALA A 65 0.58 -9.49 5.00
N ASN A 66 1.80 -9.98 4.76
CA ASN A 66 2.50 -10.84 5.73
C ASN A 66 2.70 -10.14 7.08
N THR A 67 3.09 -8.86 7.08
CA THR A 67 3.14 -8.05 8.32
C THR A 67 1.77 -7.90 8.97
N ALA A 68 0.75 -7.50 8.20
CA ALA A 68 -0.61 -7.29 8.71
C ALA A 68 -1.23 -8.58 9.29
N SER A 69 -0.88 -9.75 8.74
CA SER A 69 -1.34 -11.05 9.24
C SER A 69 -0.89 -11.37 10.67
N GLN A 70 0.24 -10.81 11.12
CA GLN A 70 0.71 -11.02 12.48
C GLN A 70 -0.20 -10.36 13.52
N GLU A 71 -0.86 -9.26 13.15
CA GLU A 71 -1.78 -8.54 14.04
C GLU A 71 -3.11 -9.28 14.26
N VAL A 72 -3.49 -10.19 13.35
CA VAL A 72 -4.75 -10.94 13.43
C VAL A 72 -4.82 -11.81 14.70
N HIS A 73 -3.67 -12.28 15.20
CA HIS A 73 -3.60 -13.20 16.35
C HIS A 73 -3.76 -12.51 17.71
N THR A 74 -3.69 -11.17 17.75
CA THR A 74 -3.68 -10.43 19.01
C THR A 74 -5.06 -10.34 19.66
N LYS A 75 -6.16 -10.73 18.97
CA LYS A 75 -7.58 -10.50 19.33
C LYS A 75 -7.98 -9.04 19.60
N GLU A 76 -7.01 -8.14 19.59
CA GLU A 76 -7.20 -6.70 19.72
C GLU A 76 -7.01 -5.98 18.38
N ALA A 77 -6.30 -6.60 17.42
CA ALA A 77 -5.95 -6.08 16.09
C ALA A 77 -5.63 -4.59 16.15
N MET A 78 -4.63 -4.23 16.95
CA MET A 78 -4.35 -2.85 17.32
C MET A 78 -3.85 -1.97 16.19
N GLN A 79 -3.30 -2.60 15.15
CA GLN A 79 -2.71 -1.88 14.03
C GLN A 79 -3.48 -2.21 12.74
N TYR A 80 -3.80 -1.14 12.02
CA TYR A 80 -4.32 -1.19 10.66
C TYR A 80 -3.27 -0.56 9.73
N PHE A 81 -2.96 -1.23 8.63
CA PHE A 81 -1.91 -0.82 7.72
C PHE A 81 -2.50 -0.15 6.48
N ILE A 82 -1.86 0.90 5.99
CA ILE A 82 -2.20 1.53 4.72
C ILE A 82 -0.95 1.48 3.85
N LEU A 83 -0.98 0.67 2.79
CA LEU A 83 0.08 0.61 1.79
C LEU A 83 -0.21 1.65 0.71
N LEU A 84 0.62 2.69 0.63
CA LEU A 84 0.59 3.67 -0.46
C LEU A 84 1.60 3.27 -1.56
N ILE A 85 1.10 2.96 -2.75
CA ILE A 85 1.88 2.63 -3.94
C ILE A 85 1.88 3.83 -4.88
N LEU A 86 3.07 4.32 -5.24
CA LEU A 86 3.25 5.33 -6.27
C LEU A 86 3.85 4.65 -7.50
N THR A 87 3.20 4.78 -8.66
CA THR A 87 3.66 4.16 -9.91
C THR A 87 3.40 5.09 -11.09
N ASP A 88 4.28 5.07 -12.08
CA ASP A 88 4.10 5.78 -13.36
C ASP A 88 3.75 4.86 -14.53
N GLY A 89 3.72 3.55 -14.29
CA GLY A 89 3.54 2.51 -15.31
C GLY A 89 2.33 1.60 -15.06
N VAL A 90 1.96 0.86 -16.10
CA VAL A 90 0.88 -0.14 -16.09
C VAL A 90 1.33 -1.36 -15.31
N ILE A 91 0.46 -1.90 -14.45
CA ILE A 91 0.73 -3.13 -13.70
C ILE A 91 0.84 -4.31 -14.67
N THR A 92 1.95 -5.03 -14.59
CA THR A 92 2.24 -6.15 -15.52
C THR A 92 1.86 -7.51 -14.95
N ASP A 93 1.80 -7.65 -13.63
CA ASP A 93 1.44 -8.88 -12.90
C ASP A 93 -0.02 -8.87 -12.43
N MET A 94 -0.96 -8.46 -13.30
CA MET A 94 -2.37 -8.27 -12.91
C MET A 94 -3.02 -9.52 -12.30
N ALA A 95 -2.69 -10.72 -12.78
CA ALA A 95 -3.21 -11.96 -12.21
C ALA A 95 -2.75 -12.18 -10.76
N ASP A 96 -1.47 -11.97 -10.49
CA ASP A 96 -0.87 -12.12 -9.17
C ASP A 96 -1.29 -10.99 -8.23
N THR A 97 -1.43 -9.76 -8.77
CA THR A 97 -1.95 -8.60 -8.02
C THR A 97 -3.38 -8.84 -7.56
N ARG A 98 -4.25 -9.38 -8.43
CA ARG A 98 -5.63 -9.75 -8.06
C ARG A 98 -5.66 -10.83 -6.98
N GLU A 99 -4.81 -11.86 -7.09
CA GLU A 99 -4.69 -12.88 -6.04
C GLU A 99 -4.22 -12.24 -4.72
N ALA A 100 -3.18 -11.41 -4.75
CA ALA A 100 -2.65 -10.74 -3.57
C ALA A 100 -3.69 -9.85 -2.88
N ILE A 101 -4.50 -9.10 -3.64
CA ILE A 101 -5.59 -8.27 -3.11
C ILE A 101 -6.68 -9.13 -2.46
N VAL A 102 -7.10 -10.22 -3.11
CA VAL A 102 -8.09 -11.15 -2.55
C VAL A 102 -7.61 -11.74 -1.22
N GLN A 103 -6.34 -12.17 -1.14
CA GLN A 103 -5.78 -12.67 0.11
C GLN A 103 -5.70 -11.55 1.16
N ALA A 104 -5.20 -10.36 0.79
CA ALA A 104 -5.08 -9.19 1.67
C ALA A 104 -6.43 -8.68 2.21
N SER A 105 -7.54 -8.91 1.50
CA SER A 105 -8.88 -8.48 1.93
C SER A 105 -9.31 -9.05 3.30
N HIS A 106 -8.68 -10.15 3.74
CA HIS A 106 -8.94 -10.79 5.02
C HIS A 106 -8.19 -10.16 6.21
N LEU A 107 -7.24 -9.26 5.94
CA LEU A 107 -6.24 -8.72 6.86
C LEU A 107 -6.52 -7.26 7.23
N PRO A 108 -5.96 -6.71 8.32
CA PRO A 108 -6.16 -5.30 8.72
C PRO A 108 -5.32 -4.35 7.86
N MET A 109 -5.60 -4.27 6.56
CA MET A 109 -4.89 -3.38 5.65
C MET A 109 -5.74 -2.82 4.50
N SER A 110 -5.34 -1.65 4.00
CA SER A 110 -5.79 -1.04 2.75
C SER A 110 -4.61 -0.84 1.80
N VAL A 111 -4.90 -0.77 0.51
CA VAL A 111 -3.94 -0.46 -0.56
C VAL A 111 -4.43 0.79 -1.27
N ILE A 112 -3.58 1.80 -1.38
CA ILE A 112 -3.83 3.00 -2.16
C ILE A 112 -2.84 3.00 -3.30
N ILE A 113 -3.32 3.12 -4.54
CA ILE A 113 -2.50 3.20 -5.74
C ILE A 113 -2.65 4.60 -6.32
N VAL A 114 -1.54 5.33 -6.43
CA VAL A 114 -1.51 6.66 -7.07
C VAL A 114 -0.73 6.57 -8.37
N GLY A 115 -1.44 6.74 -9.49
CA GLY A 115 -0.87 6.74 -10.83
C GLY A 115 -0.31 8.11 -11.21
N ILE A 116 1.00 8.18 -11.48
CA ILE A 116 1.73 9.40 -11.84
C ILE A 116 2.02 9.39 -13.35
N GLY A 117 2.04 10.56 -13.99
CA GLY A 117 2.36 10.65 -15.41
C GLY A 117 1.16 10.39 -16.32
N SER A 118 1.41 9.80 -17.49
CA SER A 118 0.45 9.74 -18.60
C SER A 118 0.15 8.34 -19.11
N ALA A 119 0.54 7.29 -18.40
CA ALA A 119 0.21 5.91 -18.77
C ALA A 119 -1.32 5.67 -18.83
N ASP A 120 -1.71 4.56 -19.45
CA ASP A 120 -3.08 4.05 -19.40
C ASP A 120 -3.29 3.34 -18.06
N PHE A 121 -4.25 3.83 -17.28
CA PHE A 121 -4.53 3.31 -15.94
C PHE A 121 -5.86 2.55 -15.88
N SER A 122 -6.39 2.12 -17.04
CA SER A 122 -7.65 1.35 -17.11
C SER A 122 -7.59 0.08 -16.24
N ASP A 123 -6.45 -0.62 -16.21
CA ASP A 123 -6.26 -1.80 -15.35
C ASP A 123 -6.31 -1.48 -13.85
N MET A 124 -5.88 -0.29 -13.45
CA MET A 124 -5.92 0.12 -12.04
C MET A 124 -7.32 0.52 -11.60
N GLN A 125 -8.14 1.07 -12.50
CA GLN A 125 -9.56 1.32 -12.24
C GLN A 125 -10.32 0.01 -11.97
N MET A 126 -9.94 -1.08 -12.65
CA MET A 126 -10.50 -2.40 -12.36
C MET A 126 -10.21 -2.88 -10.92
N LEU A 127 -9.09 -2.45 -10.32
CA LEU A 127 -8.71 -2.87 -8.98
C LEU A 127 -9.47 -2.13 -7.87
N ASP A 128 -9.99 -0.93 -8.16
CA ASP A 128 -10.62 0.01 -7.22
C ASP A 128 -11.98 -0.46 -6.64
N GLY A 129 -12.49 -1.62 -7.05
CA GLY A 129 -13.70 -2.23 -6.47
C GLY A 129 -15.04 -1.54 -6.76
N ASP A 130 -15.02 -0.26 -7.12
CA ASP A 130 -16.20 0.58 -7.42
C ASP A 130 -17.10 0.03 -8.54
N ASP A 131 -16.49 -0.55 -9.58
CA ASP A 131 -17.21 -1.08 -10.76
C ASP A 131 -17.61 -2.57 -10.61
N GLY A 132 -17.38 -3.16 -9.43
CA GLY A 132 -17.81 -4.51 -9.11
C GLY A 132 -16.82 -5.31 -8.26
N ILE A 133 -17.26 -6.49 -7.84
CA ILE A 133 -16.47 -7.35 -6.95
C ILE A 133 -15.24 -7.89 -7.67
N LEU A 134 -14.05 -7.40 -7.28
CA LEU A 134 -12.78 -7.93 -7.72
C LEU A 134 -12.68 -9.43 -7.37
N ARG A 135 -12.19 -10.23 -8.32
CA ARG A 135 -12.00 -11.67 -8.14
C ARG A 135 -10.57 -12.08 -8.41
N SER A 136 -10.10 -13.16 -7.81
CA SER A 136 -8.84 -13.80 -8.19
C SER A 136 -8.96 -14.48 -9.56
N PRO A 137 -7.84 -14.91 -10.19
CA PRO A 137 -7.88 -15.74 -11.39
C PRO A 137 -8.67 -17.05 -11.21
N LYS A 138 -8.80 -17.54 -9.98
CA LYS A 138 -9.59 -18.74 -9.63
C LYS A 138 -11.09 -18.44 -9.43
N GLY A 139 -11.50 -17.17 -9.53
CA GLY A 139 -12.89 -16.73 -9.37
C GLY A 139 -13.30 -16.38 -7.94
N GLU A 140 -12.38 -16.46 -6.98
CA GLU A 140 -12.65 -16.13 -5.57
C GLU A 140 -12.83 -14.61 -5.42
N PRO A 141 -13.95 -14.14 -4.85
CA PRO A 141 -14.17 -12.70 -4.64
C PRO A 141 -13.33 -12.15 -3.48
N VAL A 142 -13.02 -10.86 -3.53
CA VAL A 142 -12.55 -10.13 -2.34
C VAL A 142 -13.60 -10.23 -1.22
N LEU A 143 -13.15 -10.33 0.03
CA LEU A 143 -14.04 -10.36 1.20
C LEU A 143 -14.67 -8.98 1.48
N ARG A 144 -13.91 -7.94 1.19
CA ARG A 144 -14.26 -6.52 1.32
C ARG A 144 -13.41 -5.72 0.35
N ASP A 145 -13.86 -4.53 0.01
CA ASP A 145 -13.03 -3.60 -0.75
C ASP A 145 -11.86 -3.08 0.10
N ILE A 146 -10.69 -2.99 -0.51
CA ILE A 146 -9.45 -2.55 0.15
C ILE A 146 -8.59 -1.63 -0.73
N VAL A 147 -8.95 -1.41 -1.99
CA VAL A 147 -8.11 -0.69 -2.94
C VAL A 147 -8.72 0.68 -3.19
N GLN A 148 -7.90 1.73 -3.16
CA GLN A 148 -8.26 3.03 -3.71
C GLN A 148 -7.29 3.38 -4.85
N PHE A 149 -7.79 3.66 -6.04
CA PHE A 149 -6.98 4.17 -7.15
C PHE A 149 -7.21 5.67 -7.40
N VAL A 150 -6.11 6.44 -7.50
CA VAL A 150 -6.16 7.87 -7.82
C VAL A 150 -5.14 8.23 -8.91
N PRO A 151 -5.59 8.66 -10.11
CA PRO A 151 -4.68 9.21 -11.11
C PRO A 151 -4.27 10.64 -10.72
N PHE A 152 -3.02 10.82 -10.31
CA PHE A 152 -2.47 12.12 -9.87
C PHE A 152 -2.61 13.22 -10.92
N ARG A 153 -2.62 12.86 -12.21
CA ARG A 153 -2.81 13.81 -13.32
C ARG A 153 -4.10 14.64 -13.22
N ASN A 154 -5.14 14.12 -12.57
CA ASN A 154 -6.40 14.83 -12.37
C ASN A 154 -6.31 15.97 -11.33
N PHE A 155 -5.21 16.01 -10.56
CA PHE A 155 -5.03 16.93 -9.43
C PHE A 155 -3.86 17.91 -9.63
N LYS A 156 -3.25 17.98 -10.83
CA LYS A 156 -2.09 18.87 -11.11
C LYS A 156 -2.32 20.33 -10.76
N HIS A 157 -3.56 20.81 -10.86
CA HIS A 157 -3.96 22.19 -10.53
C HIS A 157 -4.89 22.26 -9.32
N ALA A 158 -5.10 21.15 -8.64
CA ALA A 158 -5.92 21.06 -7.45
C ALA A 158 -5.09 21.40 -6.20
N SER A 159 -5.76 21.73 -5.10
CA SER A 159 -5.07 21.90 -3.82
C SER A 159 -4.57 20.54 -3.28
N PRO A 160 -3.50 20.52 -2.47
CA PRO A 160 -3.07 19.30 -1.78
C PRO A 160 -4.18 18.66 -0.96
N ALA A 161 -5.08 19.47 -0.38
CA ALA A 161 -6.24 18.99 0.35
C ALA A 161 -7.25 18.24 -0.54
N ALA A 162 -7.46 18.69 -1.78
CA ALA A 162 -8.33 18.01 -2.74
C ALA A 162 -7.75 16.63 -3.15
N LEU A 163 -6.44 16.55 -3.37
CA LEU A 163 -5.75 15.28 -3.61
C LEU A 163 -5.88 14.36 -2.39
N ALA A 164 -5.55 14.85 -1.20
CA ALA A 164 -5.63 14.06 0.03
C ALA A 164 -7.05 13.53 0.29
N LYS A 165 -8.07 14.35 0.02
CA LYS A 165 -9.48 13.93 0.11
C LYS A 165 -9.78 12.76 -0.81
N SER A 166 -9.29 12.78 -2.06
CA SER A 166 -9.52 11.69 -3.01
C SER A 166 -8.73 10.43 -2.65
N VAL A 167 -7.47 10.59 -2.24
CA VAL A 167 -6.56 9.50 -1.88
C VAL A 167 -7.03 8.74 -0.65
N LEU A 168 -7.67 9.43 0.30
CA LEU A 168 -8.10 8.86 1.58
C LEU A 168 -9.62 8.62 1.63
N ALA A 169 -10.34 8.76 0.52
CA ALA A 169 -11.80 8.80 0.50
C ALA A 169 -12.43 7.52 1.09
N GLU A 170 -11.92 6.35 0.71
CA GLU A 170 -12.49 5.07 1.13
C GLU A 170 -11.89 4.49 2.41
N VAL A 171 -10.68 4.89 2.77
CA VAL A 171 -9.94 4.33 3.92
C VAL A 171 -10.80 4.26 5.19
N PRO A 172 -11.57 5.30 5.59
CA PRO A 172 -12.41 5.21 6.78
C PRO A 172 -13.43 4.06 6.73
N ASN A 173 -14.07 3.83 5.58
CA ASN A 173 -15.04 2.75 5.42
C ASN A 173 -14.32 1.39 5.42
N GLN A 174 -13.20 1.27 4.71
CA GLN A 174 -12.40 0.04 4.66
C GLN A 174 -11.90 -0.40 6.06
N VAL A 175 -11.57 0.57 6.93
CA VAL A 175 -11.24 0.30 8.34
C VAL A 175 -12.46 -0.23 9.09
N VAL A 176 -13.59 0.47 9.00
CA VAL A 176 -14.83 0.11 9.71
C VAL A 176 -15.32 -1.28 9.29
N ASP A 177 -15.31 -1.58 8.00
CA ASP A 177 -15.74 -2.86 7.44
C ASP A 177 -14.88 -4.02 7.96
N TYR A 178 -13.56 -3.83 8.01
CA TYR A 178 -12.66 -4.84 8.59
C TYR A 178 -13.01 -5.12 10.04
N TYR A 179 -13.01 -4.11 10.92
CA TYR A 179 -13.20 -4.32 12.35
C TYR A 179 -14.61 -4.83 12.69
N ASN A 180 -15.64 -4.37 11.97
CA ASN A 180 -16.99 -4.90 12.08
C ASN A 180 -17.06 -6.39 11.69
N SER A 181 -16.44 -6.78 10.57
CA SER A 181 -16.41 -8.18 10.13
C SER A 181 -15.73 -9.12 11.13
N LYS A 182 -14.77 -8.61 11.92
CA LYS A 182 -14.08 -9.35 12.98
C LYS A 182 -14.78 -9.27 14.34
N GLY A 183 -15.86 -8.50 14.47
CA GLY A 183 -16.56 -8.27 15.74
C GLY A 183 -15.72 -7.51 16.78
N ILE A 184 -14.70 -6.77 16.34
CA ILE A 184 -13.80 -6.01 17.19
C ILE A 184 -14.39 -4.60 17.37
N LYS A 185 -14.65 -4.21 18.61
CA LYS A 185 -15.23 -2.91 18.94
C LYS A 185 -14.14 -1.87 19.24
N PRO A 186 -14.36 -0.58 18.92
CA PRO A 186 -13.47 0.48 19.35
C PRO A 186 -13.27 0.47 20.87
N LYS A 187 -12.02 0.60 21.31
CA LYS A 187 -11.71 0.82 22.73
C LYS A 187 -12.13 2.23 23.14
N VAL A 188 -12.53 2.41 24.40
CA VAL A 188 -12.86 3.73 24.94
C VAL A 188 -11.61 4.64 24.94
N PRO A 189 -11.72 5.92 24.55
CA PRO A 189 -10.57 6.82 24.44
C PRO A 189 -9.70 6.93 25.70
N SER A 190 -10.29 6.75 26.89
CA SER A 190 -9.59 6.78 28.18
C SER A 190 -8.60 5.63 28.40
N GLN A 191 -8.67 4.58 27.58
CA GLN A 191 -7.76 3.42 27.64
C GLN A 191 -6.63 3.51 26.61
N PHE A 192 -6.59 4.56 25.78
CA PHE A 192 -5.59 4.70 24.73
C PHE A 192 -4.37 5.47 25.24
N GLN A 193 -3.30 4.75 25.58
CA GLN A 193 -1.95 5.33 25.62
C GLN A 193 -1.31 5.08 24.26
N SER A 194 -1.13 6.12 23.45
CA SER A 194 -0.42 5.97 22.18
C SER A 194 1.01 5.50 22.47
N SER A 195 1.34 4.28 22.05
CA SER A 195 2.71 3.75 22.15
C SER A 195 3.67 4.40 21.14
N ARG A 196 3.13 5.11 20.14
CA ARG A 196 3.89 5.90 19.18
C ARG A 196 3.65 7.38 19.46
N GLN A 197 4.69 8.11 19.83
CA GLN A 197 4.66 9.57 19.74
C GLN A 197 4.51 9.91 18.26
N PHE A 198 3.40 10.54 17.88
CA PHE A 198 3.36 11.28 16.63
C PHE A 198 4.38 12.41 16.80
N GLY A 199 5.47 12.35 16.04
CA GLY A 199 6.45 13.42 16.00
C GLY A 199 5.78 14.74 15.57
N PRO A 200 6.39 15.89 15.92
CA PRO A 200 5.86 17.20 15.57
C PRO A 200 5.66 17.38 14.06
#